data_AF-A0A3D2MHI9-F1
#
_entry.id   AF-A0A3D2MHI9-F1
#
_cell.length_a   1.000
_cell.length_b   1.000
_cell.length_c   1.000
_cell.angle_alpha   90.00
_cell.angle_beta   90.00
_cell.angle_gamma   90.00
#
_symmetry.space_group_name_H-M   'P 1'
#
loop_
_entity.id
_entity.type
_entity.pdbx_description
1 polymer ?
#
loop_
_entity_poly.entity_id
_entity_poly.type
_entity_poly.pdbx_seq_one_letter_code
_entity_poly.pdbx_strand_id
1 'polypeptide(L)'
;MAENVAKGRFDRLRSIIQETLRSILFMSIPSSIGLIALGLPIVQVLLEHGEYNLQSAAFTTFPLAGFAIGLAGLASVEILTRAFYALRDSVTPVIVSVLQFIFKIA
;
A
#
# COMPACT_ATOMS: atom_id res chain seq x y z
N MET A 1 8.14 -2.75 18.16
CA MET A 1 6.99 -3.66 18.37
C MET A 1 7.38 -4.88 19.21
N ALA A 2 8.40 -5.66 18.82
CA ALA A 2 8.86 -6.85 19.56
C ALA A 2 9.23 -6.59 21.04
N GLU A 3 9.86 -5.46 21.35
CA GLU A 3 10.17 -5.08 22.74
C GLU A 3 8.92 -4.93 23.63
N ASN A 4 7.84 -4.35 23.09
CA ASN A 4 6.60 -4.17 23.85
C ASN A 4 5.87 -5.49 24.06
N VAL A 5 5.98 -6.43 23.11
CA VAL A 5 5.49 -7.80 23.28
C VAL A 5 6.29 -8.52 24.36
N ALA A 6 7.62 -8.43 24.34
CA ALA A 6 8.48 -9.04 25.35
C ALA A 6 8.23 -8.50 26.77
N LYS A 7 7.82 -7.22 26.89
CA LYS A 7 7.48 -6.56 28.15
C LYS A 7 6.00 -6.67 28.54
N GLY A 8 5.17 -7.41 27.78
CA GLY A 8 3.73 -7.58 28.06
C GLY A 8 2.89 -6.30 27.91
N ARG A 9 3.40 -5.26 27.25
CA ARG A 9 2.76 -3.93 27.14
C ARG A 9 1.83 -3.85 25.94
N PHE A 10 0.77 -4.65 25.94
CA PHE A 10 -0.18 -4.78 24.83
C PHE A 10 -0.95 -3.48 24.51
N ASP A 11 -1.29 -2.67 25.53
CA ASP A 11 -1.94 -1.37 25.31
C ASP A 11 -1.03 -0.39 24.55
N ARG A 12 0.27 -0.42 24.85
CA ARG A 12 1.25 0.41 24.13
C ARG A 12 1.48 -0.10 22.71
N LEU A 13 1.47 -1.42 22.51
CA LEU A 13 1.55 -1.99 21.16
C LEU A 13 0.34 -1.56 20.31
N ARG A 14 -0.87 -1.65 20.86
CA ARG A 14 -2.11 -1.26 20.17
C ARG A 14 -2.11 0.21 19.78
N SER A 15 -1.75 1.11 20.70
CA SER A 15 -1.66 2.55 20.41
C SER A 15 -0.64 2.84 19.30
N ILE A 16 0.55 2.23 19.36
CA ILE A 16 1.56 2.39 18.30
C ILE A 16 1.04 1.93 16.93
N ILE A 17 0.37 0.78 16.86
CA ILE A 17 -0.20 0.28 15.59
C ILE A 17 -1.26 1.25 15.06
N GLN A 18 -2.16 1.74 15.93
CA GLN A 18 -3.21 2.68 15.54
C GLN A 18 -2.66 4.04 15.09
N GLU A 19 -1.68 4.59 15.82
CA GLU A 19 -1.00 5.84 15.47
C GLU A 19 -0.26 5.73 14.13
N THR A 20 0.46 4.62 13.93
CA THR A 20 1.21 4.37 12.69
C THR A 20 0.27 4.16 11.50
N LEU A 21 -0.79 3.35 11.66
CA LEU A 21 -1.78 3.14 10.61
C LEU A 21 -2.50 4.43 10.24
N ARG A 22 -2.95 5.21 11.24
CA ARG A 22 -3.58 6.51 10.98
C ARG A 22 -2.65 7.43 10.20
N SER A 23 -1.38 7.51 10.61
CA SER A 23 -0.39 8.38 9.97
C SER A 23 -0.12 7.96 8.53
N ILE A 24 0.07 6.65 8.27
CA ILE A 24 0.35 6.19 6.91
C ILE A 24 -0.88 6.33 6.02
N LEU A 25 -2.09 6.06 6.52
CA LEU A 25 -3.34 6.25 5.77
C LEU A 25 -3.56 7.71 5.44
N PHE A 26 -3.32 8.60 6.40
CA PHE A 26 -3.39 10.04 6.19
C PHE A 26 -2.43 10.52 5.09
N MET A 27 -1.28 9.88 4.89
CA MET A 27 -0.33 10.23 3.84
C MET A 27 -0.62 9.51 2.51
N SER A 28 -1.02 8.24 2.56
CA SER A 28 -1.22 7.41 1.35
C SER A 28 -2.53 7.71 0.63
N ILE A 29 -3.59 8.13 1.33
CA ILE A 29 -4.84 8.57 0.69
C ILE A 29 -4.63 9.80 -0.21
N PRO A 30 -4.08 10.93 0.26
CA PRO A 30 -3.82 12.08 -0.62
C PRO A 30 -2.78 11.77 -1.69
N SER A 31 -1.80 10.91 -1.41
CA SER A 31 -0.83 10.45 -2.42
C SER A 31 -1.52 9.67 -3.55
N SER A 32 -2.46 8.78 -3.20
CA SER A 32 -3.29 8.04 -4.16
C SER A 32 -4.14 8.98 -5.01
N ILE A 33 -4.82 9.94 -4.37
CA ILE A 33 -5.61 10.96 -5.07
C ILE A 33 -4.72 11.78 -6.02
N GLY A 34 -3.54 12.19 -5.57
CA GLY A 34 -2.56 12.91 -6.37
C GLY A 34 -2.10 12.10 -7.59
N LEU A 35 -1.81 10.80 -7.41
CA LEU A 35 -1.43 9.90 -8.50
C LEU A 35 -2.57 9.69 -9.51
N ILE A 36 -3.83 9.66 -9.07
CA ILE A 36 -4.98 9.53 -9.97
C ILE A 36 -5.20 10.85 -10.73
N ALA A 37 -5.19 11.98 -10.03
CA ALA A 37 -5.45 13.29 -10.63
C ALA A 37 -4.32 13.74 -11.59
N LEU A 38 -3.07 13.45 -11.23
CA LEU A 38 -1.88 13.82 -12.00
C LEU A 38 -1.30 12.64 -12.79
N GLY A 39 -2.00 11.51 -12.88
CA GLY A 39 -1.48 10.31 -13.53
C GLY A 39 -1.09 10.53 -14.99
N LEU A 40 -1.96 11.20 -15.76
CA LEU A 40 -1.69 11.50 -17.16
C LEU A 40 -0.46 12.39 -17.35
N PRO A 41 -0.34 13.59 -16.74
CA PRO A 41 0.85 14.42 -16.92
C PRO A 41 2.13 13.76 -16.41
N ILE A 42 2.06 12.93 -15.35
CA ILE A 42 3.22 12.14 -14.88
C ILE A 42 3.66 11.15 -15.97
N VAL A 43 2.72 10.40 -16.55
CA VAL A 43 3.02 9.43 -17.62
C VAL A 43 3.56 10.13 -18.86
N GLN A 44 3.01 11.29 -19.22
CA GLN A 44 3.50 12.08 -20.35
C GLN A 44 4.95 12.52 -20.13
N VAL A 45 5.24 13.15 -19.00
CA VAL A 45 6.61 13.64 -18.70
C VAL A 45 7.61 12.49 -18.65
N LEU A 46 7.21 11.30 -18.19
CA LEU A 46 8.12 10.16 -18.05
C LEU A 46 8.27 9.35 -19.34
N LEU A 47 7.19 9.15 -20.09
CA LEU A 47 7.14 8.16 -21.18
C LEU A 47 6.91 8.79 -22.57
N GLU A 48 6.34 9.99 -22.69
CA GLU A 48 6.05 10.66 -23.97
C GLU A 48 7.30 11.23 -24.63
N HIS A 49 8.12 10.33 -25.18
CA HIS A 49 9.29 10.65 -25.98
C HIS A 49 9.37 9.74 -27.22
N GLY A 50 9.80 10.30 -28.36
CA GLY A 50 9.94 9.56 -29.61
C GLY A 50 8.58 9.08 -30.15
N GLU A 51 8.44 7.77 -30.33
CA GLU A 51 7.21 7.13 -30.85
C GLU A 51 6.09 7.00 -29.81
N TYR A 52 6.36 7.29 -28.54
CA TYR A 52 5.35 7.18 -27.48
C TYR A 52 4.46 8.43 -27.49
N ASN A 53 3.25 8.27 -28.00
CA ASN A 53 2.28 9.36 -28.20
C ASN A 53 1.28 9.47 -27.03
N LEU A 54 0.48 10.55 -27.06
CA LEU A 54 -0.58 10.82 -26.09
C LEU A 54 -1.57 9.66 -25.92
N GLN A 55 -1.88 8.93 -26.99
CA GLN A 55 -2.83 7.82 -26.95
C GLN A 55 -2.25 6.65 -26.13
N SER A 56 -0.98 6.31 -26.33
CA SER A 56 -0.26 5.32 -25.50
C SER A 56 -0.17 5.77 -24.03
N ALA A 57 0.08 7.05 -23.78
CA ALA A 57 0.10 7.60 -22.43
C ALA A 57 -1.24 7.45 -21.70
N ALA A 58 -2.36 7.68 -22.39
CA ALA A 58 -3.70 7.48 -21.84
C ALA A 58 -3.95 6.01 -21.47
N PHE A 59 -3.51 5.06 -22.31
CA PHE A 59 -3.62 3.63 -22.01
C PHE A 59 -2.79 3.19 -20.81
N THR A 60 -1.64 3.80 -20.54
CA THR A 60 -0.83 3.51 -19.35
C THR A 60 -1.36 4.22 -18.09
N THR A 61 -2.02 5.36 -18.23
CA THR A 61 -2.61 6.09 -17.11
C THR A 61 -3.75 5.32 -16.45
N PHE A 62 -4.53 4.56 -17.22
CA PHE A 62 -5.65 3.77 -16.69
C PHE A 62 -5.24 2.73 -15.63
N PRO A 63 -4.30 1.79 -15.91
CA PRO A 63 -3.82 0.86 -14.89
C PRO A 63 -3.06 1.56 -13.75
N LEU A 64 -2.38 2.68 -14.01
CA LEU A 64 -1.76 3.50 -12.96
C LEU A 64 -2.80 3.98 -11.93
N ALA A 65 -3.94 4.50 -12.40
CA ALA A 65 -5.04 4.89 -11.52
C ALA A 65 -5.59 3.68 -10.72
N GLY A 66 -5.69 2.51 -11.36
CA GLY A 66 -6.07 1.26 -10.69
C GLY A 66 -5.10 0.88 -9.55
N PHE A 67 -3.79 0.96 -9.78
CA PHE A 67 -2.79 0.70 -8.73
C PHE A 67 -2.83 1.75 -7.61
N ALA A 68 -3.06 3.02 -7.95
CA ALA A 68 -3.15 4.08 -6.96
C ALA A 68 -4.29 3.82 -5.96
N ILE A 69 -5.43 3.27 -6.37
CA ILE A 69 -6.54 2.91 -5.46
C ILE A 69 -6.07 1.92 -4.39
N GLY A 70 -5.22 0.95 -4.75
CA GLY A 70 -4.69 -0.07 -3.83
C GLY A 70 -3.58 0.44 -2.88
N LEU A 71 -3.07 1.65 -3.07
CA LEU A 71 -1.88 2.17 -2.37
C LEU A 71 -2.04 2.19 -0.83
N ALA A 72 -3.19 2.67 -0.34
CA ALA A 72 -3.46 2.76 1.10
C ALA A 72 -3.60 1.36 1.74
N GLY A 73 -4.19 0.41 1.02
CA GLY A 73 -4.29 -0.99 1.44
C GLY A 73 -2.91 -1.64 1.52
N LEU A 74 -2.07 -1.46 0.51
CA LEU A 74 -0.70 -1.96 0.47
C LEU A 74 0.13 -1.46 1.68
N ALA A 75 0.07 -0.15 1.95
CA ALA A 75 0.76 0.45 3.09
C ALA A 75 0.28 -0.13 4.44
N SER A 76 -1.02 -0.40 4.56
CA SER A 76 -1.62 -0.98 5.77
C SER A 76 -1.15 -2.43 6.01
N VAL A 77 -1.11 -3.24 4.95
CA VAL A 77 -0.65 -4.64 5.02
C VAL A 77 0.79 -4.73 5.51
N GLU A 78 1.66 -3.80 5.12
CA GLU A 78 3.06 -3.80 5.56
C GLU A 78 3.18 -3.60 7.09
N ILE A 79 2.42 -2.66 7.65
CA ILE A 79 2.41 -2.40 9.10
C ILE A 79 1.81 -3.57 9.86
N LEU A 80 0.68 -4.11 9.37
CA LEU A 80 0.00 -5.22 10.02
C LEU A 80 0.86 -6.48 10.03
N THR A 81 1.55 -6.79 8.92
CA THR A 81 2.47 -7.94 8.84
C THR A 81 3.60 -7.81 9.87
N ARG A 82 4.21 -6.63 10.00
CA ARG A 82 5.24 -6.37 11.02
C ARG A 82 4.70 -6.54 12.45
N ALA A 83 3.44 -6.17 12.70
CA ALA A 83 2.80 -6.36 13.99
C ALA A 83 2.54 -7.85 14.31
N PHE A 84 2.03 -8.62 13.33
CA PHE A 84 1.82 -10.06 13.45
C PHE A 84 3.14 -10.81 13.73
N TYR A 85 4.21 -10.46 13.01
CA TYR A 85 5.54 -11.02 13.28
C TYR A 85 6.06 -10.68 14.68
N ALA A 86 5.83 -9.45 15.16
CA ALA A 86 6.19 -9.09 16.54
C ALA A 86 5.41 -9.88 17.59
N LEU A 87 4.17 -10.27 17.27
CA LEU A 87 3.29 -11.10 18.11
C LEU A 87 3.57 -12.61 18.00
N ARG A 88 4.61 -13.02 17.24
CA ARG A 88 4.94 -14.42 16.93
C ARG A 88 3.83 -15.17 16.19
N ASP A 89 2.96 -14.45 15.48
CA ASP A 89 1.99 -15.02 14.56
C ASP A 89 2.47 -14.79 13.13
N SER A 90 3.07 -15.81 12.52
CA SER A 90 3.47 -15.78 11.11
C SER A 90 2.43 -16.40 10.18
N VAL A 91 1.45 -17.12 10.72
CA VAL A 91 0.49 -17.89 9.93
C VAL A 91 -0.58 -16.96 9.34
N THR A 92 -1.13 -16.05 10.15
CA THR A 92 -2.13 -15.08 9.72
C THR A 92 -1.67 -14.24 8.51
N PRO A 93 -0.49 -13.57 8.52
CA PRO A 93 -0.04 -12.79 7.37
C PRO A 93 0.23 -13.64 6.12
N VAL A 94 0.65 -14.90 6.28
CA VAL A 94 0.86 -15.82 5.14
C VAL A 94 -0.47 -16.17 4.47
N ILE A 95 -1.50 -16.53 5.25
CA ILE A 95 -2.83 -16.87 4.72
C ILE A 95 -3.42 -15.68 3.95
N VAL A 96 -3.35 -14.48 4.53
CA VAL A 96 -3.84 -13.25 3.86
C VAL A 96 -3.07 -13.00 2.56
N SER A 97 -1.74 -13.18 2.56
CA SER A 97 -0.92 -13.01 1.36
C SER A 97 -1.29 -14.01 0.26
N VAL A 98 -1.53 -15.28 0.60
CA VAL A 98 -1.96 -16.31 -0.34
C VAL A 98 -3.34 -15.98 -0.92
N LEU A 99 -4.30 -15.59 -0.09
CA LEU A 99 -5.63 -15.16 -0.54
C LEU A 99 -5.55 -13.96 -1.48
N GLN A 100 -4.70 -12.97 -1.17
CA GLN A 100 -4.46 -11.82 -2.03
C GLN A 100 -3.89 -12.25 -3.40
N PHE A 101 -2.94 -13.18 -3.42
CA PHE A 101 -2.37 -13.70 -4.67
C PHE A 101 -3.42 -14.41 -5.52
N ILE A 102 -4.26 -15.25 -4.90
CA ILE A 102 -5.35 -15.95 -5.59
C ILE A 102 -6.33 -14.94 -6.19
N PHE A 103 -6.76 -13.94 -5.41
CA PHE A 103 -7.67 -12.89 -5.87
C PHE A 103 -7.09 -12.06 -7.03
N LYS A 104 -5.77 -11.86 -7.07
CA LYS A 104 -5.11 -11.11 -8.16
C LYS A 104 -5.03 -11.90 -9.48
N ILE A 105 -5.06 -13.23 -9.39
CA ILE A 105 -4.88 -14.15 -10.52
C ILE A 105 -6.22 -14.64 -11.08
N ALA A 106 -7.23 -14.80 -10.22
CA ALA A 106 -8.59 -15.14 -10.59
C ALA A 106 -9.29 -13.96 -11.29
#